data_AF-A0A4R4JIF9-F1
#
_entry.id   AF-A0A4R4JIF9-F1
#
_cell.length_a   1.000
_cell.length_b   1.000
_cell.length_c   1.000
_cell.angle_alpha   90.00
_cell.angle_beta   90.00
_cell.angle_gamma   90.00
#
_symmetry.space_group_name_H-M   'P 1'
#
loop_
_entity.id
_entity.type
_entity.pdbx_description
1 polymer ?
#
loop_
_entity_poly.entity_id
_entity_poly.type
_entity_poly.pdbx_seq_one_letter_code
_entity_poly.pdbx_strand_id
1 'polypeptide(L)'
;MGITMQICRMNYNDLSDNGRKAKFHCYGVGIFDVFSGQDPYVNKSECSYIEKSAIPPGQYWIVDRPVGSIANQVRGTALDMIHGTNHSQWFGLYPIDFKMHRDGKGANPREHRELCDRGE
;
A
#
# COMPACT_ATOMS: atom_id res chain seq x y z
N MET A 1 1.63 19.78 15.87
CA MET A 1 1.85 18.36 15.58
C MET A 1 2.21 18.31 14.10
N GLY A 2 3.51 18.26 13.79
CA GLY A 2 4.00 18.36 12.41
C GLY A 2 3.55 17.14 11.63
N ILE A 3 3.19 17.32 10.36
CA ILE A 3 2.95 16.23 9.43
C ILE A 3 4.25 15.44 9.35
N THR A 4 4.33 14.29 9.99
CA THR A 4 5.52 13.45 9.95
C THR A 4 5.45 12.60 8.69
N MET A 5 6.17 13.04 7.68
CA MET A 5 6.33 12.29 6.45
C MET A 5 7.45 11.26 6.66
N GLN A 6 7.11 9.98 6.65
CA GLN A 6 8.04 8.88 6.89
C GLN A 6 8.30 8.09 5.60
N ILE A 7 9.58 7.84 5.27
CA ILE A 7 9.93 6.98 4.14
C ILE A 7 9.96 5.53 4.59
N CYS A 8 9.29 4.68 3.83
CA CYS A 8 9.38 3.24 3.99
C CYS A 8 9.62 2.57 2.63
N ARG A 9 10.17 1.35 2.65
CA ARG A 9 10.45 0.55 1.46
C ARG A 9 9.89 -0.86 1.64
N MET A 10 9.23 -1.35 0.58
CA MET A 10 8.79 -2.74 0.48
C MET A 10 9.56 -3.47 -0.62
N ASN A 11 9.96 -4.71 -0.37
CA ASN A 11 10.63 -5.57 -1.33
C ASN A 11 10.20 -7.03 -1.14
N TYR A 12 9.73 -7.69 -2.20
CA TYR A 12 9.31 -9.10 -2.15
C TYR A 12 10.44 -10.11 -2.19
N ASN A 13 11.70 -9.67 -2.30
CA ASN A 13 12.84 -10.54 -2.04
C ASN A 13 13.10 -10.74 -0.53
N ASP A 14 12.45 -9.95 0.32
CA ASP A 14 12.58 -10.02 1.77
C ASP A 14 11.22 -10.36 2.40
N LEU A 15 10.91 -11.66 2.41
CA LEU A 15 9.66 -12.21 2.92
C LEU A 15 9.86 -12.92 4.27
N SER A 16 8.82 -12.85 5.08
CA SER A 16 8.67 -13.54 6.36
C SER A 16 7.52 -14.55 6.26
N ASP A 17 7.37 -15.40 7.28
CA ASP A 17 6.21 -16.31 7.42
C ASP A 17 5.99 -17.19 6.17
N ASN A 18 7.02 -17.96 5.78
CA ASN A 18 7.03 -18.84 4.60
C ASN A 18 6.63 -18.14 3.28
N GLY A 19 6.95 -16.86 3.13
CA GLY A 19 6.63 -16.10 1.91
C GLY A 19 5.27 -15.40 1.92
N ARG A 20 4.51 -15.48 3.02
CA ARG A 20 3.17 -14.88 3.11
C ARG A 20 3.19 -13.39 3.46
N LYS A 21 4.21 -12.92 4.17
CA LYS A 21 4.33 -11.52 4.60
C LYS A 21 5.57 -10.89 3.99
N ALA A 22 5.45 -9.65 3.56
CA ALA A 22 6.58 -8.85 3.11
C ALA A 22 7.16 -8.06 4.28
N LYS A 23 8.47 -7.80 4.27
CA LYS A 23 9.08 -6.87 5.22
C LYS A 23 8.97 -5.44 4.71
N PHE A 24 8.39 -4.59 5.55
CA PHE A 24 8.26 -3.16 5.32
C PHE A 24 9.25 -2.40 6.18
N HIS A 25 10.26 -1.84 5.51
CA HIS A 25 11.38 -1.17 6.16
C HIS A 25 11.10 0.32 6.24
N CYS A 26 10.83 0.84 7.44
CA CYS A 26 10.59 2.25 7.69
C CYS A 26 11.82 2.90 8.34
N TYR A 27 12.48 3.79 7.58
CA TYR A 27 13.76 4.38 7.97
C TYR A 27 13.66 5.22 9.25
N GLY A 28 14.32 4.78 10.34
CA GLY A 28 14.27 5.47 11.63
C GLY A 28 13.12 5.05 12.54
N VAL A 29 12.25 4.14 12.09
CA VAL A 29 11.17 3.55 12.90
C VAL A 29 11.42 2.07 13.16
N GLY A 30 11.71 1.28 12.13
CA GLY A 30 11.93 -0.16 12.26
C GLY A 30 11.45 -0.96 11.04
N ILE A 31 11.36 -2.28 11.22
CA ILE A 31 10.94 -3.24 10.19
C ILE A 31 9.66 -3.92 10.66
N PHE A 32 8.67 -3.98 9.78
CA PHE A 32 7.35 -4.53 10.09
C PHE A 32 7.01 -5.64 9.09
N ASP A 33 6.44 -6.74 9.58
CA ASP A 33 5.88 -7.77 8.71
C ASP A 33 4.46 -7.34 8.29
N VAL A 34 4.25 -7.13 6.99
CA VAL A 34 2.99 -6.65 6.41
C VAL A 34 2.37 -7.66 5.46
N PHE A 35 1.04 -7.65 5.36
CA PHE A 35 0.33 -8.39 4.33
C PHE A 35 0.17 -7.51 3.09
N SER A 36 0.55 -8.05 1.93
CA SER A 36 0.33 -7.38 0.65
C SER A 36 -0.52 -8.26 -0.24
N GLY A 37 -1.78 -7.84 -0.43
CA GLY A 37 -2.80 -8.58 -1.18
C GLY A 37 -3.46 -9.72 -0.41
N GLN A 38 -4.56 -10.21 -0.97
CA GLN A 38 -5.30 -11.38 -0.48
C GLN A 38 -5.08 -12.56 -1.42
N ASP A 39 -5.32 -13.78 -0.93
CA ASP A 39 -5.31 -14.99 -1.77
C ASP A 39 -6.28 -14.81 -2.96
N PRO A 40 -5.88 -15.11 -4.22
CA PRO A 40 -4.64 -15.80 -4.66
C PRO A 40 -3.48 -14.86 -5.08
N TYR A 41 -3.58 -13.56 -4.80
CA TYR A 41 -2.65 -12.51 -5.25
C TYR A 41 -1.71 -12.01 -4.14
N VAL A 42 -1.38 -12.86 -3.17
CA VAL A 42 -0.45 -12.51 -2.09
C VAL A 42 0.94 -12.26 -2.67
N ASN A 43 1.51 -11.08 -2.39
CA ASN A 43 2.84 -10.66 -2.83
C ASN A 43 3.09 -10.73 -4.35
N LYS A 44 2.05 -10.68 -5.18
CA LYS A 44 2.14 -10.63 -6.65
C LYS A 44 2.00 -9.20 -7.16
N SER A 45 3.11 -8.58 -7.55
CA SER A 45 3.12 -7.16 -7.92
C SER A 45 2.48 -6.89 -9.28
N GLU A 46 2.51 -7.90 -10.15
CA GLU A 46 2.01 -7.89 -11.52
C GLU A 46 0.48 -7.81 -11.53
N CYS A 47 -0.13 -8.29 -10.44
CA CYS A 47 -1.57 -8.28 -10.21
C CYS A 47 -2.07 -7.03 -9.49
N SER A 48 -1.21 -6.02 -9.22
CA SER A 48 -1.56 -4.85 -8.38
C SER A 48 -2.74 -4.01 -8.88
N TYR A 49 -3.12 -4.18 -10.15
CA TYR A 49 -4.26 -3.51 -10.77
C TYR A 49 -5.61 -4.15 -10.39
N ILE A 50 -5.59 -5.35 -9.82
CA ILE A 50 -6.79 -6.10 -9.41
C ILE A 50 -7.23 -5.60 -8.03
N GLU A 51 -8.53 -5.55 -7.78
CA GLU A 51 -9.05 -5.20 -6.46
C GLU A 51 -8.55 -6.18 -5.38
N LYS A 52 -8.13 -5.67 -4.22
CA LYS A 52 -7.60 -6.46 -3.08
C LYS A 52 -6.31 -7.25 -3.39
N SER A 53 -5.59 -6.88 -4.44
CA SER A 53 -4.31 -7.47 -4.81
C SER A 53 -3.12 -6.86 -4.06
N ALA A 54 -1.92 -7.37 -4.35
CA ALA A 54 -0.70 -6.92 -3.71
C ALA A 54 -0.33 -5.49 -4.12
N ILE A 55 0.14 -4.71 -3.15
CA ILE A 55 0.74 -3.40 -3.38
C ILE A 55 2.14 -3.63 -4.00
N PRO A 56 2.53 -2.95 -5.08
CA PRO A 56 3.82 -3.24 -5.73
C PRO A 56 5.03 -2.98 -4.80
N PRO A 57 6.17 -3.65 -4.99
CA PRO A 57 7.39 -3.32 -4.25
C PRO A 57 7.91 -1.94 -4.68
N GLY A 58 8.49 -1.20 -3.75
CA GLY A 58 8.90 0.18 -4.02
C GLY A 58 9.16 0.99 -2.76
N GLN A 59 9.47 2.27 -2.94
CA GLN A 59 9.51 3.24 -1.85
C GLN A 59 8.18 3.95 -1.72
N TYR A 60 7.81 4.24 -0.47
CA TYR A 60 6.55 4.84 -0.11
C TYR A 60 6.73 5.94 0.93
N TRP A 61 5.97 7.02 0.76
CA TRP A 61 5.70 7.98 1.80
C TRP A 61 4.52 7.50 2.64
N ILE A 62 4.76 7.35 3.93
CA ILE A 62 3.72 7.25 4.94
C ILE A 62 3.40 8.67 5.38
N VAL A 63 2.15 9.07 5.19
CA VAL A 63 1.64 10.37 5.58
C VAL A 63 0.49 10.23 6.55
N ASP A 64 0.44 11.13 7.52
CA ASP A 64 -0.72 11.22 8.40
C ASP A 64 -1.97 11.61 7.60
N ARG A 65 -3.11 11.02 7.96
CA ARG A 65 -4.39 11.41 7.38
C ARG A 65 -4.64 12.90 7.67
N PRO A 66 -4.84 13.75 6.65
CA PRO A 66 -5.08 15.16 6.89
C PRO A 66 -6.38 15.35 7.68
N VAL A 67 -6.30 16.20 8.70
CA VAL A 67 -7.43 16.52 9.54
C VAL A 67 -8.32 17.53 8.79
N GLY A 68 -9.47 17.07 8.30
CA GLY A 68 -10.45 17.92 7.61
C GLY A 68 -11.21 18.85 8.55
N SER A 69 -12.24 19.55 8.02
CA SER A 69 -13.14 20.39 8.83
C SER A 69 -13.76 19.64 10.03
N ILE A 70 -14.06 20.36 11.11
CA ILE A 70 -14.66 19.81 12.34
C ILE A 70 -15.92 18.99 12.04
N ALA A 71 -16.78 19.46 11.12
CA ALA A 71 -17.99 18.72 10.73
C ALA A 71 -17.67 17.32 10.16
N ASN A 72 -16.60 17.20 9.36
CA ASN A 72 -16.16 15.94 8.80
C ASN A 72 -15.47 15.04 9.83
N GLN A 73 -14.82 15.63 10.83
CA GLN A 73 -14.26 14.88 11.95
C GLN A 73 -15.37 14.24 12.79
N VAL A 74 -16.39 15.01 13.20
CA VAL A 74 -17.54 14.50 13.97
C VAL A 74 -18.26 13.39 13.21
N ARG A 75 -18.52 13.60 11.91
CA ARG A 75 -19.13 12.57 11.06
C ARG A 75 -18.26 11.32 10.97
N GLY A 76 -16.94 11.48 10.81
CA GLY A 76 -15.99 10.38 10.79
C GLY A 76 -16.04 9.57 12.09
N THR A 77 -15.91 10.24 13.24
CA THR A 77 -15.95 9.59 14.56
C THR A 77 -17.27 8.85 14.81
N ALA A 78 -18.42 9.40 14.39
CA ALA A 78 -19.70 8.71 14.53
C ALA A 78 -19.77 7.42 13.70
N LEU A 79 -19.27 7.45 12.45
CA LEU A 79 -19.19 6.27 11.59
C LEU A 79 -18.20 5.23 12.14
N ASP A 80 -17.08 5.70 12.68
CA ASP A 80 -16.05 4.89 13.32
C ASP A 80 -16.65 4.11 14.51
N MET A 81 -17.42 4.78 15.36
CA MET A 81 -18.12 4.14 16.49
C MET A 81 -19.14 3.09 16.03
N ILE A 82 -19.91 3.37 14.98
CA ILE A 82 -20.93 2.43 14.46
C ILE A 82 -20.27 1.17 13.88
N HIS A 83 -19.17 1.33 13.14
CA HIS A 83 -18.48 0.21 12.51
C HIS A 83 -17.41 -0.44 13.40
N GLY A 84 -17.20 0.06 14.62
CA GLY A 84 -16.15 -0.42 15.53
C GLY A 84 -14.73 -0.24 14.97
N THR A 85 -14.53 0.77 14.11
CA THR A 85 -13.23 1.07 13.49
C THR A 85 -12.71 2.41 14.00
N ASN A 86 -11.40 2.64 13.93
CA ASN A 86 -10.82 3.93 14.29
C ASN A 86 -9.92 4.42 13.14
N HIS A 87 -10.53 5.19 12.23
CA HIS A 87 -9.85 5.71 11.05
C HIS A 87 -8.92 6.89 11.36
N SER A 88 -8.95 7.43 12.59
CA SER A 88 -8.05 8.50 13.00
C SER A 88 -6.60 8.04 13.15
N GLN A 89 -6.38 6.72 13.33
CA GLN A 89 -5.06 6.11 13.44
C GLN A 89 -4.53 5.62 12.08
N TRP A 90 -5.28 5.82 11.00
CA TRP A 90 -4.89 5.34 9.69
C TRP A 90 -3.90 6.31 9.04
N PHE A 91 -2.98 5.73 8.29
CA PHE A 91 -1.99 6.47 7.51
C PHE A 91 -2.27 6.30 6.02
N GLY A 92 -1.93 7.31 5.24
CA GLY A 92 -1.89 7.23 3.79
C GLY A 92 -0.56 6.65 3.33
N LEU A 93 -0.62 5.72 2.38
CA LEU A 93 0.56 5.16 1.70
C LEU A 93 0.64 5.74 0.29
N TYR A 94 1.69 6.50 -0.02
CA TYR A 94 1.89 7.12 -1.33
C TYR A 94 3.17 6.61 -1.97
N PRO A 95 3.14 5.99 -3.16
CA PRO A 95 4.35 5.55 -3.83
C PRO A 95 5.22 6.76 -4.23
N ILE A 96 6.52 6.67 -3.96
CA ILE A 96 7.50 7.69 -4.36
C ILE A 96 7.75 7.61 -5.86
N ASP A 97 7.92 6.38 -6.34
CA ASP A 97 8.25 6.10 -7.72
C ASP A 97 6.97 5.90 -8.53
N PHE A 98 6.28 7.00 -8.85
CA PHE A 98 5.36 6.99 -10.00
C PHE A 98 6.19 6.95 -11.28
N LYS A 99 6.83 5.81 -11.56
CA LYS A 99 7.44 5.56 -12.86
C LYS A 99 6.32 5.37 -13.88
N MET A 100 5.87 6.49 -14.43
CA MET A 100 5.29 6.50 -15.76
C MET A 100 6.35 5.94 -16.71
N HIS A 101 6.02 4.86 -17.41
CA HIS A 101 6.86 4.29 -18.46
C HIS A 101 7.29 5.39 -19.45
N ARG A 102 8.62 5.59 -19.61
CA ARG A 102 9.23 6.69 -20.38
C ARG A 102 8.90 6.63 -21.88
N ASP A 103 8.41 5.49 -22.33
CA ASP A 103 7.98 5.16 -23.68
C ASP A 103 6.58 5.69 -24.03
N GLY A 104 5.85 6.29 -23.08
CA GLY A 104 4.54 6.91 -23.34
C GLY A 104 3.46 5.91 -23.78
N LYS A 105 3.77 4.62 -23.81
CA LYS A 105 2.81 3.55 -24.00
C LYS A 105 2.33 3.15 -22.61
N GLY A 106 1.04 3.38 -22.35
CA GLY A 106 0.40 2.74 -21.21
C GLY A 106 0.60 1.22 -21.31
N ALA A 107 0.87 0.57 -20.19
CA ALA A 107 0.98 -0.89 -20.16
C ALA A 107 -0.25 -1.50 -20.85
N ASN A 108 -0.03 -2.38 -21.82
CA ASN A 108 -1.14 -3.05 -22.50
C ASN A 108 -1.89 -3.91 -21.48
N PRO A 109 -3.19 -3.67 -21.22
CA PRO A 109 -3.92 -4.42 -20.20
C PRO A 109 -3.93 -5.93 -20.44
N ARG A 110 -3.76 -6.40 -21.68
CA ARG A 110 -3.66 -7.83 -21.99
C ARG A 110 -2.32 -8.42 -21.56
N GLU A 111 -1.23 -7.69 -21.80
CA GLU A 111 0.13 -8.11 -21.45
C GLU A 111 0.33 -8.12 -19.92
N HIS A 112 -0.21 -7.12 -19.22
CA HIS A 112 -0.17 -7.07 -17.76
C HIS A 112 -1.01 -8.17 -17.10
N ARG A 113 -2.10 -8.58 -17.76
CA ARG A 113 -2.93 -9.72 -17.33
C ARG A 113 -2.18 -11.04 -17.49
N GLU A 114 -1.53 -11.24 -18.63
CA GLU A 114 -0.70 -12.43 -18.87
C GLU A 114 0.49 -12.53 -17.89
N LEU A 115 1.07 -11.41 -17.47
CA LEU A 115 2.10 -11.38 -16.42
C LEU A 115 1.54 -11.82 -15.06
N CYS A 116 0.38 -11.29 -14.65
CA CYS A 116 -0.29 -11.71 -13.42
C CYS A 116 -0.70 -13.19 -13.43
N ASP A 117 -1.19 -13.70 -14.57
CA ASP A 117 -1.58 -15.11 -14.71
C ASP A 117 -0.37 -16.06 -14.69
N ARG A 118 0.81 -15.62 -15.17
CA ARG A 118 2.05 -16.40 -15.14
C ARG A 118 2.78 -16.36 -13.79
N GLY A 119 2.53 -15.34 -12.97
CA GLY A 119 3.19 -15.16 -11.67
C GLY A 119 4.70 -14.94 -11.77
N GLU A 120 5.12 -14.22 -12.81
CA GLU A 120 6.53 -13.83 -13.07
C GLU A 120 6.97 -12.61 -12.29
#